data_AF-A0A3D3THV3-F1
#
_entry.id   AF-A0A3D3THV3-F1
#
_cell.length_a   1.000
_cell.length_b   1.000
_cell.length_c   1.000
_cell.angle_alpha   90.00
_cell.angle_beta   90.00
_cell.angle_gamma   90.00
#
_symmetry.space_group_name_H-M   'P 1'
#
loop_
_entity.id
_entity.type
_entity.pdbx_description
1 polymer ?
#
loop_
_entity_poly.entity_id
_entity_poly.type
_entity_poly.pdbx_seq_one_letter_code
_entity_poly.pdbx_strand_id
1 'polypeptide(L)'
;MEFKRVDKGTDIDMLSVKDAMPIELCEDVLVKCGFVNSGKEGTTCYYRHLDTSICIVKERDRYSFRYTDKIGDFTLRNNVIVPIEYLHQLQNLHYFITGKELDIAM
;
A
#
# COMPACT_ATOMS: atom_id res chain seq x y z
N MET A 1 13.72 24.06 21.81
CA MET A 1 12.24 23.94 21.81
C MET A 1 11.85 23.23 23.09
N GLU A 2 11.18 23.92 24.00
CA GLU A 2 10.70 23.36 25.26
C GLU A 2 9.29 22.78 25.06
N PHE A 3 9.09 21.53 25.45
CA PHE A 3 7.77 20.90 25.50
C PHE A 3 7.15 21.15 26.88
N LYS A 4 5.96 21.78 26.93
CA LYS A 4 5.21 21.99 28.17
C LYS A 4 4.42 20.75 28.55
N ARG A 5 4.41 20.45 29.86
CA ARG A 5 3.66 19.35 30.49
C ARG A 5 2.15 19.57 30.42
N VAL A 6 1.40 18.49 30.21
CA VAL A 6 -0.05 18.42 30.43
C VAL A 6 -0.28 17.45 31.58
N ASP A 7 -0.89 17.92 32.67
CA ASP A 7 -1.18 17.13 33.86
C ASP A 7 -2.49 16.32 33.73
N LYS A 8 -2.36 15.05 34.13
CA LYS A 8 -3.35 14.11 34.69
C LYS A 8 -4.60 13.76 33.86
N GLY A 9 -4.63 12.52 33.35
CA GLY A 9 -5.90 11.79 33.20
C GLY A 9 -5.98 10.70 32.13
N THR A 10 -5.03 10.61 31.21
CA THR A 10 -5.04 9.58 30.17
C THR A 10 -3.60 9.34 29.77
N ASP A 11 -3.15 8.10 29.68
CA ASP A 11 -1.89 7.74 29.03
C ASP A 11 -1.98 8.18 27.57
N ILE A 12 -1.64 9.44 27.31
CA ILE A 12 -1.39 9.93 25.97
C ILE A 12 0.01 9.42 25.67
N ASP A 13 0.09 8.25 25.04
CA ASP A 13 1.34 7.82 24.40
C ASP A 13 1.78 8.98 23.50
N MET A 14 2.82 9.68 23.94
CA MET A 14 3.39 10.79 23.19
C MET A 14 4.10 10.17 21.98
N LEU A 15 3.35 10.00 20.90
CA LEU A 15 3.88 9.59 19.62
C LEU A 15 4.95 10.60 19.20
N SER A 16 6.11 10.11 18.78
CA SER A 16 7.08 11.00 18.19
C SER A 16 6.52 11.53 16.87
N VAL A 17 6.87 12.75 16.48
CA VAL A 17 6.46 13.31 15.18
C VAL A 17 6.87 12.39 14.01
N LYS A 18 7.95 11.61 14.19
CA LYS A 18 8.41 10.64 13.20
C LYS A 18 7.42 9.50 12.99
N ASP A 19 6.74 9.06 14.04
CA ASP A 19 5.75 7.98 13.98
C ASP A 19 4.44 8.42 13.31
N ALA A 20 4.23 9.74 13.20
CA ALA A 20 3.10 10.34 12.49
C ALA A 20 3.43 10.68 11.01
N MET A 21 4.66 10.43 10.55
CA MET A 21 5.02 10.66 9.15
C MET A 21 4.40 9.58 8.25
N PRO A 22 3.93 9.94 7.04
CA PRO A 22 3.47 8.97 6.07
C PRO A 22 4.53 7.91 5.79
N ILE A 23 4.14 6.64 5.82
CA ILE A 23 5.03 5.53 5.49
C ILE A 23 5.17 5.47 3.97
N GLU A 24 6.38 5.73 3.48
CA GLU A 24 6.71 5.60 2.06
C GLU A 24 6.64 4.14 1.61
N LEU A 25 6.19 3.93 0.37
CA LEU A 25 6.20 2.62 -0.25
C LEU A 25 7.63 2.23 -0.63
N CYS A 26 8.04 1.06 -0.17
CA CYS A 26 9.24 0.38 -0.61
C CYS A 26 8.95 -1.12 -0.77
N GLU A 27 9.92 -1.87 -1.29
CA GLU A 27 9.80 -3.32 -1.48
C GLU A 27 9.43 -4.04 -0.18
N ASP A 28 10.08 -3.71 0.94
CA ASP A 28 9.82 -4.33 2.24
C ASP A 28 8.37 -4.12 2.70
N VAL A 29 7.82 -2.92 2.50
CA VAL A 29 6.42 -2.61 2.83
C VAL A 29 5.47 -3.44 1.97
N LEU A 30 5.74 -3.56 0.67
CA LEU A 30 4.90 -4.35 -0.25
C LEU A 30 4.92 -5.84 0.10
N VAL A 31 6.10 -6.39 0.43
CA VAL A 31 6.24 -7.78 0.85
C VAL A 31 5.49 -8.03 2.16
N LYS A 32 5.58 -7.12 3.14
CA LYS A 32 4.81 -7.22 4.39
C LYS A 32 3.30 -7.13 4.18
N CYS A 33 2.85 -6.43 3.14
CA CYS A 33 1.45 -6.38 2.70
C CYS A 33 1.00 -7.65 1.93
N GLY A 34 1.86 -8.67 1.82
CA GLY A 34 1.57 -9.94 1.17
C GLY A 34 1.65 -9.89 -0.37
N PHE A 35 2.33 -8.89 -0.94
CA PHE A 35 2.62 -8.88 -2.36
C PHE A 35 3.88 -9.68 -2.67
N VAL A 36 3.87 -10.39 -3.81
CA VAL A 36 5.00 -11.17 -4.28
C VAL A 36 5.61 -10.49 -5.49
N ASN A 37 6.93 -10.25 -5.44
CA ASN A 37 7.68 -9.76 -6.59
C ASN A 37 7.75 -10.86 -7.66
N SER A 38 7.16 -10.61 -8.83
CA SER A 38 7.20 -11.51 -9.98
C SER A 38 7.60 -10.77 -11.26
N GLY A 39 8.41 -9.72 -11.10
CA GLY A 39 8.97 -8.95 -12.22
C GLY A 39 9.90 -9.79 -13.10
N LYS A 40 9.99 -9.43 -14.39
CA LYS A 40 11.09 -9.85 -15.27
C LYS A 40 12.16 -8.75 -15.26
N GLU A 41 13.38 -9.04 -15.73
CA GLU A 41 14.45 -8.05 -15.83
C GLU A 41 13.95 -6.73 -16.47
N GLY A 42 14.11 -5.62 -15.74
CA GLY A 42 13.70 -4.28 -16.18
C GLY A 42 12.29 -3.84 -15.77
N THR A 43 11.48 -4.68 -15.12
CA THR A 43 10.18 -4.25 -14.55
C THR A 43 9.91 -4.98 -13.24
N THR A 44 9.88 -4.24 -12.13
CA THR A 44 9.48 -4.82 -10.84
C THR A 44 7.96 -4.78 -10.74
N CYS A 45 7.33 -5.95 -10.69
CA CYS A 45 5.89 -6.09 -10.54
C CYS A 45 5.59 -6.90 -9.28
N TYR A 46 4.76 -6.36 -8.41
CA TYR A 46 4.32 -6.99 -7.17
C TYR A 46 2.86 -7.40 -7.33
N TYR A 47 2.56 -8.69 -7.20
CA TYR A 47 1.21 -9.21 -7.37
C TYR A 47 0.66 -9.74 -6.06
N ARG A 48 -0.64 -9.53 -5.88
CA ARG A 48 -1.43 -10.21 -4.86
C ARG A 48 -2.63 -10.84 -5.55
N HIS A 49 -2.71 -12.17 -5.49
CA HIS A 49 -3.83 -12.92 -6.01
C HIS A 49 -4.93 -13.00 -4.94
N LEU A 50 -5.96 -12.18 -5.11
CA LEU A 50 -7.25 -12.31 -4.42
C LEU A 50 -8.30 -12.78 -5.44
N ASP A 51 -9.58 -12.69 -5.11
CA ASP A 51 -10.67 -12.85 -6.09
C ASP A 51 -10.49 -11.88 -7.28
N THR A 52 -9.93 -10.69 -7.00
CA THR A 52 -9.43 -9.72 -7.98
C THR A 52 -7.91 -9.66 -7.91
N SER A 53 -7.22 -9.66 -9.06
CA SER A 53 -5.76 -9.58 -9.09
C SER A 53 -5.28 -8.13 -9.00
N ILE A 54 -4.52 -7.82 -7.95
CA ILE A 54 -3.90 -6.50 -7.74
C ILE A 54 -2.43 -6.57 -8.12
N CYS A 55 -1.94 -5.54 -8.82
CA CYS A 55 -0.57 -5.42 -9.28
C CYS A 55 0.00 -4.03 -8.99
N ILE A 56 1.16 -3.97 -8.32
CA ILE A 56 1.93 -2.74 -8.16
C ILE A 56 3.15 -2.82 -9.07
N VAL A 57 3.30 -1.85 -9.96
CA VAL A 57 4.41 -1.79 -10.90
C VAL A 57 5.35 -0.67 -10.49
N LYS A 58 6.65 -0.96 -10.42
CA LYS A 58 7.70 0.04 -10.26
C LYS A 58 8.29 0.38 -11.62
N GLU A 59 8.10 1.61 -12.05
CA GLU A 59 8.70 2.16 -13.27
C GLU A 59 9.66 3.28 -12.86
N ARG A 60 10.97 3.08 -13.08
CA ARG A 60 12.03 3.95 -12.53
C ARG A 60 11.89 4.05 -11.00
N ASP A 61 11.64 5.25 -10.48
CA ASP A 61 11.54 5.53 -9.03
C ASP A 61 10.10 5.74 -8.55
N ARG A 62 9.08 5.32 -9.33
CA ARG A 62 7.67 5.49 -8.95
C ARG A 62 6.92 4.17 -8.95
N TYR A 63 6.10 3.98 -7.92
CA TYR A 63 5.13 2.89 -7.88
C TYR A 63 3.81 3.32 -8.51
N SER A 64 3.18 2.41 -9.22
CA SER A 64 1.87 2.62 -9.82
C SER A 64 0.96 1.43 -9.55
N PHE A 65 -0.29 1.73 -9.23
CA PHE A 65 -1.31 0.72 -8.96
C PHE A 65 -2.01 0.29 -10.26
N ARG A 66 -2.20 -1.02 -10.44
CA ARG A 66 -2.98 -1.64 -11.52
C ARG A 66 -3.85 -2.75 -10.92
N TYR A 67 -5.06 -2.94 -11.44
CA TYR A 67 -5.88 -4.09 -11.09
C TYR A 67 -6.44 -4.78 -12.33
N THR A 68 -6.68 -6.07 -12.20
CA THR A 68 -7.34 -6.90 -13.21
C THR A 68 -8.41 -7.73 -12.53
N ASP A 69 -9.62 -7.64 -13.04
CA ASP A 69 -10.79 -8.35 -12.53
C ASP A 69 -11.38 -9.28 -13.60
N LYS A 70 -12.14 -10.29 -13.19
CA LYS A 70 -12.81 -11.22 -14.09
C LYS A 70 -14.32 -11.21 -13.87
N ILE A 71 -15.08 -10.95 -14.93
CA ILE A 71 -16.54 -11.01 -14.92
C ILE A 71 -16.97 -12.04 -15.96
N GLY A 72 -17.29 -13.25 -15.51
CA GLY A 72 -17.51 -14.39 -16.39
C GLY A 72 -16.26 -14.69 -17.23
N ASP A 73 -16.41 -14.73 -18.56
CA ASP A 73 -15.31 -14.93 -19.50
C ASP A 73 -14.55 -13.64 -19.85
N PHE A 74 -15.01 -12.48 -19.35
CA PHE A 74 -14.37 -11.19 -19.61
C PHE A 74 -13.31 -10.87 -18.57
N THR A 75 -12.16 -10.39 -19.04
CA THR A 75 -11.12 -9.83 -18.18
C THR A 75 -11.15 -8.31 -18.26
N LEU A 76 -11.53 -7.65 -17.16
CA LEU A 76 -11.44 -6.20 -17.03
C LEU A 76 -10.02 -5.85 -16.58
N ARG A 77 -9.27 -5.17 -17.42
CA ARG A 77 -7.98 -4.59 -17.05
C ARG A 77 -8.14 -3.09 -16.92
N ASN A 78 -7.82 -2.55 -15.75
CA ASN A 78 -7.72 -1.12 -15.61
C ASN A 78 -6.39 -0.63 -16.21
N ASN A 79 -6.48 0.28 -17.19
CA ASN A 79 -5.33 0.97 -17.78
C ASN A 79 -4.99 2.27 -17.04
N VAL A 80 -5.76 2.65 -16.02
CA VAL A 80 -5.45 3.82 -15.18
C VAL A 80 -4.22 3.50 -14.35
N ILE A 81 -3.14 4.22 -14.65
CA ILE A 81 -1.89 4.21 -13.90
C ILE A 81 -2.03 5.27 -12.81
N VAL A 82 -2.36 4.84 -11.59
CA VAL A 82 -2.41 5.74 -10.44
C VAL A 82 -1.04 5.69 -9.74
N PRO A 83 -0.26 6.79 -9.73
CA PRO A 83 0.97 6.83 -8.97
C PRO A 83 0.65 6.73 -7.48
N ILE A 84 1.39 5.88 -6.77
CA ILE A 84 1.30 5.72 -5.32
C ILE A 84 2.69 5.85 -4.70
N GLU A 85 2.78 6.63 -3.63
CA GLU A 85 4.04 6.93 -2.94
C GLU A 85 3.99 6.47 -1.49
N TYR A 86 2.81 6.37 -0.89
CA TYR A 86 2.63 6.07 0.53
C TYR A 86 1.70 4.88 0.77
N LEU A 87 1.94 4.18 1.88
CA LEU A 87 1.20 2.99 2.29
C LEU A 87 -0.31 3.25 2.42
N HIS A 88 -0.72 4.40 2.98
CA HIS A 88 -2.13 4.73 3.14
C HIS A 88 -2.88 4.81 1.80
N GLN A 89 -2.21 5.20 0.71
CA GLN A 89 -2.82 5.23 -0.62
C GLN A 89 -3.08 3.80 -1.12
N LEU A 90 -2.14 2.89 -0.89
CA LEU A 90 -2.29 1.47 -1.19
C LEU A 90 -3.42 0.85 -0.37
N GLN A 91 -3.50 1.17 0.93
CA GLN A 91 -4.59 0.72 1.82
C GLN A 91 -5.96 1.19 1.31
N ASN A 92 -6.09 2.48 0.97
CA ASN A 92 -7.33 3.04 0.43
C ASN A 92 -7.76 2.36 -0.88
N LEU A 93 -6.82 2.12 -1.80
CA LEU A 93 -7.09 1.45 -3.07
C LEU A 93 -7.46 -0.01 -2.87
N HIS A 94 -6.76 -0.72 -1.98
CA HIS A 94 -7.07 -2.10 -1.62
C HIS A 94 -8.48 -2.21 -1.04
N TYR A 95 -8.84 -1.35 -0.07
CA TYR A 95 -10.17 -1.33 0.53
C TYR A 95 -11.25 -1.02 -0.52
N PHE A 96 -11.03 -0.02 -1.37
CA PHE A 96 -11.98 0.34 -2.43
C PHE A 96 -12.29 -0.84 -3.37
N ILE A 97 -11.31 -1.69 -3.66
CA ILE A 97 -11.48 -2.83 -4.58
C ILE A 97 -12.02 -4.07 -3.87
N THR A 98 -11.53 -4.36 -2.67
CA THR A 98 -11.78 -5.65 -2.00
C THR A 98 -12.83 -5.58 -0.91
N GLY A 99 -13.18 -4.38 -0.45
CA GLY A 99 -13.99 -4.12 0.74
C GLY A 99 -13.31 -4.54 2.05
N LYS A 100 -12.01 -4.87 2.02
CA LYS A 100 -11.25 -5.38 3.16
C LYS A 100 -10.04 -4.51 3.44
N GLU A 101 -9.72 -4.34 4.72
CA GLU A 101 -8.50 -3.67 5.14
C GLU A 101 -7.26 -4.46 4.68
N LEU A 102 -6.18 -3.74 4.40
CA LEU A 102 -4.91 -4.34 4.02
C LEU A 102 -4.10 -4.64 5.28
N ASP A 103 -4.06 -5.91 5.64
CA ASP A 103 -3.20 -6.39 6.73
C ASP A 103 -1.72 -6.28 6.37
N ILE A 104 -0.92 -5.96 7.39
CA ILE A 104 0.54 -5.86 7.30
C ILE A 104 1.13 -6.89 8.26
N ALA A 105 1.91 -7.83 7.73
CA ALA A 105 2.67 -8.75 8.57
C ALA A 105 3.72 -7.96 9.36
N MET A 106 3.61 -7.99 10.68
CA MET A 106 4.61 -7.42 11.59
C MET A 106 5.86 -8.29 11.66
#